data_AF-A0AA92TJJ3-F1
#
_entry.id   AF-A0AA92TJJ3-F1
#
_cell.length_a   1.000
_cell.length_b   1.000
_cell.length_c   1.000
_cell.angle_alpha   90.00
_cell.angle_beta   90.00
_cell.angle_gamma   90.00
#
_symmetry.space_group_name_H-M   'P 1'
#
loop_
_entity.id
_entity.type
_entity.pdbx_description
1 polymer ?
#
loop_
_entity_poly.entity_id
_entity_poly.type
_entity_poly.pdbx_seq_one_letter_code
_entity_poly.pdbx_strand_id
1 'polypeptide(L)'
;MGDVDGDGCDEITYGSAAINHDGTLLYSTGLGHGDAQHLADQDPDRQGLEYYMVHEEYPYGSDLRDARTGEILFRTLDKDDTGRGLAADIDAQHRGYELWCSDAPVVRDIKGKTVSAETSLSYKKNHEADHFRSNEKTSFKAVSRMSAMNFRIYWDGDLQDELLANGRPPHFPPYLQKWNGKEAVALPLSNGKQLYEMGNSVSCNWSKATPNLQADLFGDWREEVIYWDKSDASHLNIFTTNIPTDYRVPTLMHDHIYRMGVAWQNVGYNQPPHLGYYLPDHAEKIQK
;
A
#
# COMPACT_ATOMS: atom_id res chain seq x y z
N MET A 1 -12.29 -3.53 -7.65
CA MET A 1 -12.99 -4.29 -8.71
C MET A 1 -12.31 -5.63 -8.82
N GLY A 2 -13.10 -6.69 -8.84
CA GLY A 2 -12.66 -8.07 -8.92
C GLY A 2 -13.85 -9.00 -8.70
N ASP A 3 -13.72 -10.24 -9.14
CA ASP A 3 -14.66 -11.33 -8.81
C ASP A 3 -14.55 -11.65 -7.32
N VAL A 4 -15.52 -11.17 -6.52
CA VAL A 4 -15.53 -11.39 -5.07
C VAL A 4 -16.42 -12.57 -4.69
N ASP A 5 -17.32 -13.01 -5.56
CA ASP A 5 -18.30 -14.04 -5.26
C ASP A 5 -18.09 -15.39 -5.98
N GLY A 6 -17.09 -15.44 -6.87
CA GLY A 6 -16.57 -16.61 -7.55
C GLY A 6 -17.37 -17.01 -8.79
N ASP A 7 -18.14 -16.10 -9.39
CA ASP A 7 -18.96 -16.39 -10.57
C ASP A 7 -18.27 -16.14 -11.91
N GLY A 8 -17.04 -15.60 -11.88
CA GLY A 8 -16.21 -15.28 -13.05
C GLY A 8 -16.48 -13.90 -13.66
N CYS A 9 -17.34 -13.09 -13.05
CA CYS A 9 -17.57 -11.69 -13.40
C CYS A 9 -17.01 -10.76 -12.31
N ASP A 10 -16.79 -9.50 -12.66
CA ASP A 10 -16.28 -8.53 -11.68
C ASP A 10 -17.41 -7.82 -10.95
N GLU A 11 -17.25 -7.73 -9.63
CA GLU A 11 -17.98 -6.79 -8.79
C GLU A 11 -17.23 -5.47 -8.64
N ILE A 12 -17.98 -4.42 -8.35
CA ILE A 12 -17.44 -3.11 -7.98
C ILE A 12 -17.54 -2.94 -6.47
N THR A 13 -16.43 -3.10 -5.78
CA THR A 13 -16.26 -2.59 -4.41
C THR A 13 -16.16 -1.06 -4.45
N TYR A 14 -17.13 -0.38 -3.83
CA TYR A 14 -17.32 1.06 -3.88
C TYR A 14 -17.38 1.65 -2.47
N GLY A 15 -16.21 1.91 -1.89
CA GLY A 15 -16.12 2.37 -0.50
C GLY A 15 -16.80 1.38 0.43
N SER A 16 -17.83 1.81 1.17
CA SER A 16 -18.60 0.99 2.12
C SER A 16 -19.73 0.15 1.50
N ALA A 17 -19.75 -0.02 0.17
CA ALA A 17 -20.73 -0.85 -0.54
C ALA A 17 -20.06 -1.71 -1.61
N ALA A 18 -20.78 -2.72 -2.09
CA ALA A 18 -20.40 -3.47 -3.28
C ALA A 18 -21.60 -3.59 -4.24
N ILE A 19 -21.32 -3.47 -5.53
CA ILE A 19 -22.29 -3.57 -6.62
C ILE A 19 -21.96 -4.83 -7.41
N ASN A 20 -22.99 -5.64 -7.65
CA ASN A 20 -22.91 -6.90 -8.37
C ASN A 20 -22.59 -6.67 -9.87
N HIS A 21 -22.08 -7.68 -10.58
CA HIS A 21 -21.75 -7.57 -12.01
C HIS A 21 -22.94 -7.18 -12.90
N ASP A 22 -24.17 -7.48 -12.46
CA ASP A 22 -25.42 -7.14 -13.14
C ASP A 22 -25.97 -5.74 -12.79
N GLY A 23 -25.25 -4.99 -11.96
CA GLY A 23 -25.61 -3.64 -11.51
C GLY A 23 -26.54 -3.62 -10.29
N THR A 24 -26.93 -4.76 -9.74
CA THR A 24 -27.69 -4.81 -8.48
C THR A 24 -26.78 -4.52 -7.27
N LEU A 25 -27.38 -4.11 -6.15
CA LEU A 25 -26.63 -3.94 -4.91
C LEU A 25 -26.28 -5.31 -4.34
N LEU A 26 -24.98 -5.58 -4.12
CA LEU A 26 -24.53 -6.77 -3.43
C LEU A 26 -24.67 -6.59 -1.91
N TYR A 27 -24.08 -5.53 -1.36
CA TYR A 27 -24.29 -5.10 0.02
C TYR A 27 -23.96 -3.62 0.25
N SER A 28 -24.37 -3.11 1.41
CA SER A 28 -23.86 -1.86 1.99
C SER A 28 -23.60 -2.09 3.48
N THR A 29 -22.42 -1.73 3.97
CA THR A 29 -22.06 -1.85 5.38
C THR A 29 -22.68 -0.75 6.24
N GLY A 30 -23.10 0.35 5.61
CA GLY A 30 -23.60 1.54 6.29
C GLY A 30 -22.52 2.34 7.04
N LEU A 31 -21.23 2.05 6.82
CA LEU A 31 -20.12 2.69 7.54
C LEU A 31 -19.69 4.04 6.95
N GLY A 32 -20.19 4.40 5.77
CA GLY A 32 -20.02 5.72 5.18
C GLY A 32 -18.80 5.87 4.27
N HIS A 33 -18.36 7.11 4.08
CA HIS A 33 -17.24 7.49 3.21
C HIS A 33 -15.89 7.23 3.87
N GLY A 34 -14.86 7.08 3.05
CA GLY A 34 -13.48 6.97 3.49
C GLY A 34 -12.47 7.23 2.38
N ASP A 35 -11.22 7.47 2.78
CA ASP A 35 -10.18 8.04 1.93
C ASP A 35 -9.12 7.04 1.45
N ALA A 36 -9.13 5.80 1.97
CA ALA A 36 -8.25 4.72 1.54
C ALA A 36 -8.93 3.35 1.62
N GLN A 37 -8.62 2.48 0.65
CA GLN A 37 -9.28 1.18 0.48
C GLN A 37 -8.40 0.15 -0.26
N HIS A 38 -8.51 -1.12 0.12
CA HIS A 38 -7.66 -2.22 -0.34
C HIS A 38 -8.50 -3.49 -0.52
N LEU A 39 -8.54 -4.04 -1.74
CA LEU A 39 -9.19 -5.32 -2.07
C LEU A 39 -8.09 -6.32 -2.46
N ALA A 40 -7.96 -7.41 -1.72
CA ALA A 40 -6.98 -8.46 -2.00
C ALA A 40 -7.36 -9.76 -1.27
N ASP A 41 -6.61 -10.82 -1.53
CA ASP A 41 -6.52 -11.98 -0.63
C ASP A 41 -5.60 -11.59 0.54
N GLN A 42 -6.18 -11.00 1.59
CA GLN A 42 -5.43 -10.45 2.73
C GLN A 42 -5.29 -11.47 3.85
N ASP A 43 -6.29 -12.32 4.03
CA ASP A 43 -6.33 -13.44 4.96
C ASP A 43 -6.31 -14.76 4.19
N PRO A 44 -5.13 -15.27 3.79
CA PRO A 44 -5.01 -16.46 2.93
C PRO A 44 -5.53 -17.76 3.56
N ASP A 45 -5.88 -17.73 4.85
CA ASP A 45 -6.48 -18.86 5.56
C ASP A 45 -8.02 -18.76 5.58
N ARG A 46 -8.60 -17.69 5.04
CA ARG A 46 -10.03 -17.51 4.78
C ARG A 46 -10.28 -17.63 3.28
N GLN A 47 -11.33 -18.36 2.90
CA GLN A 47 -11.72 -18.45 1.50
C GLN A 47 -12.35 -17.12 1.04
N GLY A 48 -11.84 -16.57 -0.05
CA GLY A 48 -12.38 -15.38 -0.69
C GLY A 48 -11.39 -14.23 -0.66
N LEU A 49 -11.90 -13.02 -0.85
CA LEU A 49 -11.12 -11.79 -0.75
C LEU A 49 -11.60 -10.97 0.44
N GLU A 50 -10.70 -10.16 0.98
CA GLU A 50 -11.02 -9.16 2.00
C GLU A 50 -10.93 -7.76 1.45
N TYR A 51 -11.72 -6.88 2.06
CA TYR A 51 -11.71 -5.45 1.82
C TYR A 51 -11.32 -4.71 3.11
N TYR A 52 -10.20 -4.01 3.07
CA TYR A 52 -9.75 -3.13 4.16
C TYR A 52 -9.98 -1.67 3.78
N MET A 53 -10.64 -0.92 4.65
CA MET A 53 -10.99 0.48 4.41
C MET A 53 -10.94 1.31 5.69
N VAL A 54 -10.60 2.59 5.56
CA VAL A 54 -10.70 3.60 6.62
C VAL A 54 -11.96 4.46 6.45
N HIS A 55 -12.46 5.09 7.52
CA HIS A 55 -13.70 5.87 7.51
C HIS A 55 -13.51 7.30 7.99
N GLU A 56 -14.08 8.24 7.22
CA GLU A 56 -14.24 9.65 7.60
C GLU A 56 -15.61 9.90 8.24
N GLU A 57 -16.55 8.96 8.15
CA GLU A 57 -17.87 9.08 8.76
C GLU A 57 -17.89 8.48 10.18
N TYR A 58 -18.55 9.15 11.13
CA TYR A 58 -18.71 8.66 12.50
C TYR A 58 -19.33 7.23 12.52
N PRO A 59 -18.80 6.27 13.29
CA PRO A 59 -17.82 6.41 14.37
C PRO A 59 -16.34 6.32 13.96
N TYR A 60 -16.02 6.69 12.72
CA TYR A 60 -14.68 6.72 12.15
C TYR A 60 -13.97 5.36 12.25
N GLY A 61 -12.65 5.35 12.09
CA GLY A 61 -11.84 4.16 12.27
C GLY A 61 -11.54 3.44 10.96
N SER A 62 -11.46 2.12 11.03
CA SER A 62 -11.24 1.24 9.87
C SER A 62 -11.97 -0.08 10.04
N ASP A 63 -12.26 -0.76 8.94
CA ASP A 63 -12.79 -2.11 8.93
C ASP A 63 -12.01 -3.02 7.98
N LEU A 64 -11.90 -4.29 8.37
CA LEU A 64 -11.62 -5.40 7.48
C LEU A 64 -12.91 -6.20 7.36
N ARG A 65 -13.31 -6.52 6.14
CA ARG A 65 -14.53 -7.28 5.89
C ARG A 65 -14.36 -8.27 4.77
N ASP A 66 -15.22 -9.27 4.77
CA ASP A 66 -15.40 -10.17 3.65
C ASP A 66 -15.90 -9.40 2.43
N ALA A 67 -15.17 -9.47 1.32
CA ALA A 67 -15.44 -8.65 0.14
C ALA A 67 -16.73 -9.05 -0.59
N ARG A 68 -17.22 -10.28 -0.41
CA ARG A 68 -18.44 -10.82 -1.01
C ARG A 68 -19.69 -10.41 -0.27
N THR A 69 -19.66 -10.55 1.05
CA THR A 69 -20.85 -10.50 1.91
C THR A 69 -20.97 -9.18 2.67
N GLY A 70 -19.86 -8.45 2.81
CA GLY A 70 -19.78 -7.26 3.65
C GLY A 70 -19.74 -7.57 5.15
N GLU A 71 -19.59 -8.83 5.54
CA GLU A 71 -19.41 -9.23 6.95
C GLU A 71 -18.15 -8.58 7.52
N ILE A 72 -18.31 -7.76 8.56
CA ILE A 72 -17.19 -7.13 9.25
C ILE A 72 -16.43 -8.19 10.06
N LEU A 73 -15.18 -8.46 9.66
CA LEU A 73 -14.28 -9.41 10.31
C LEU A 73 -13.53 -8.76 11.47
N PHE A 74 -13.12 -7.52 11.27
CA PHE A 74 -12.44 -6.71 12.27
C PHE A 74 -12.79 -5.23 12.08
N ARG A 75 -12.82 -4.48 13.18
CA ARG A 75 -13.10 -3.04 13.16
C ARG A 75 -12.34 -2.28 14.23
N THR A 76 -11.75 -1.15 13.86
CA THR A 76 -11.31 -0.10 14.77
C THR A 76 -12.31 1.06 14.77
N LEU A 77 -12.31 1.82 15.86
CA LEU A 77 -13.07 3.06 16.01
C LEU A 77 -12.09 4.16 16.39
N ASP A 78 -12.39 5.40 15.98
CA ASP A 78 -11.68 6.58 16.45
C ASP A 78 -12.65 7.71 16.78
N LYS A 79 -12.12 8.82 17.28
CA LYS A 79 -12.85 10.04 17.67
C LYS A 79 -12.90 11.10 16.57
N ASP A 80 -12.14 10.93 15.50
CA ASP A 80 -11.94 11.90 14.41
C ASP A 80 -11.66 11.13 13.10
N ASP A 81 -11.63 11.86 11.98
CA ASP A 81 -11.38 11.30 10.65
C ASP A 81 -10.13 10.41 10.56
N THR A 82 -10.31 9.17 10.10
CA THR A 82 -9.23 8.25 9.74
C THR A 82 -8.88 8.41 8.25
N GLY A 83 -8.19 9.50 7.91
CA GLY A 83 -7.95 9.87 6.50
C GLY A 83 -6.87 9.05 5.74
N ARG A 84 -6.21 8.07 6.37
CA ARG A 84 -5.21 7.18 5.73
C ARG A 84 -5.21 5.79 6.35
N GLY A 85 -5.01 4.77 5.51
CA GLY A 85 -4.70 3.40 5.93
C GLY A 85 -3.97 2.65 4.83
N LEU A 86 -3.33 1.54 5.18
CA LEU A 86 -2.71 0.61 4.24
C LEU A 86 -2.92 -0.83 4.73
N ALA A 87 -3.09 -1.74 3.77
CA ALA A 87 -2.99 -3.18 3.97
C ALA A 87 -1.86 -3.71 3.08
N ALA A 88 -0.92 -4.48 3.65
CA ALA A 88 0.21 -5.07 2.91
C ALA A 88 0.88 -6.17 3.75
N ASP A 89 1.44 -7.20 3.10
CA ASP A 89 2.24 -8.25 3.77
C ASP A 89 3.66 -7.71 3.96
N ILE A 90 3.95 -7.12 5.13
CA ILE A 90 5.25 -6.51 5.42
C ILE A 90 6.07 -7.35 6.41
N ASP A 91 5.45 -8.29 7.12
CA ASP A 91 6.08 -9.11 8.15
C ASP A 91 5.94 -10.62 7.87
N ALA A 92 6.99 -11.20 7.30
CA ALA A 92 7.08 -12.64 7.02
C ALA A 92 6.85 -13.57 8.25
N GLN A 93 6.85 -13.06 9.48
CA GLN A 93 6.54 -13.85 10.68
C GLN A 93 5.03 -14.03 10.91
N HIS A 94 4.20 -13.24 10.24
CA HIS A 94 2.76 -13.26 10.34
C HIS A 94 2.20 -13.53 8.93
N ARG A 95 1.48 -14.64 8.80
CA ARG A 95 0.89 -15.01 7.51
C ARG A 95 -0.31 -14.12 7.21
N GLY A 96 -0.40 -13.63 5.97
CA GLY A 96 -1.40 -12.67 5.54
C GLY A 96 -0.90 -11.23 5.61
N TYR A 97 -1.80 -10.28 5.41
CA TYR A 97 -1.44 -8.87 5.39
C TYR A 97 -1.43 -8.26 6.79
N GLU A 98 -0.55 -7.30 7.00
CA GLU A 98 -0.65 -6.34 8.09
C GLU A 98 -1.56 -5.17 7.72
N LEU A 99 -2.22 -4.60 8.74
CA LEU A 99 -3.15 -3.48 8.64
C LEU A 99 -2.76 -2.34 9.58
N TRP A 100 -2.75 -1.10 9.07
CA TRP A 100 -2.55 0.10 9.89
C TRP A 100 -3.18 1.35 9.27
N CYS A 101 -3.52 2.32 10.12
CA CYS A 101 -4.14 3.57 9.70
C CYS A 101 -3.75 4.75 10.61
N SER A 102 -4.18 5.95 10.22
CA SER A 102 -3.77 7.21 10.86
C SER A 102 -4.34 7.42 12.26
N ASP A 103 -5.43 6.74 12.61
CA ASP A 103 -6.07 6.83 13.94
C ASP A 103 -5.19 6.24 15.06
N ALA A 104 -4.56 5.12 14.77
CA ALA A 104 -3.67 4.37 15.63
C ALA A 104 -2.56 3.82 14.72
N PRO A 105 -1.39 4.49 14.65
CA PRO A 105 -0.28 4.11 13.79
C PRO A 105 0.45 2.88 14.35
N VAL A 106 -0.30 1.81 14.59
CA VAL A 106 0.15 0.55 15.15
C VAL A 106 -0.18 -0.51 14.12
N VAL A 107 0.85 -1.25 13.71
CA VAL A 107 0.72 -2.36 12.77
C VAL A 107 0.03 -3.54 13.45
N ARG A 108 -1.02 -4.06 12.82
CA ARG A 108 -1.77 -5.25 13.24
C ARG A 108 -1.55 -6.36 12.23
N ASP A 109 -1.54 -7.60 12.70
CA ASP A 109 -1.71 -8.75 11.83
C ASP A 109 -3.14 -8.78 11.26
N ILE A 110 -3.38 -9.69 10.32
CA ILE A 110 -4.67 -9.86 9.66
C ILE A 110 -5.83 -10.19 10.62
N LYS A 111 -5.53 -10.69 11.82
CA LYS A 111 -6.53 -10.98 12.87
C LYS A 111 -6.77 -9.79 13.80
N GLY A 112 -6.18 -8.63 13.50
CA GLY A 112 -6.34 -7.39 14.25
C GLY A 112 -5.49 -7.32 15.52
N LYS A 113 -4.55 -8.25 15.73
CA LYS A 113 -3.65 -8.23 16.88
C LYS A 113 -2.40 -7.42 16.56
N THR A 114 -2.00 -6.57 17.50
CA THR A 114 -0.79 -5.74 17.36
C THR A 114 0.48 -6.60 17.19
N VAL A 115 1.22 -6.36 16.10
CA VAL A 115 2.49 -7.01 15.76
C VAL A 115 3.67 -6.28 16.41
N SER A 116 3.65 -4.95 16.42
CA SER A 116 4.65 -4.12 17.10
C SER A 116 3.99 -3.22 18.15
N ALA A 117 4.19 -3.54 19.44
CA ALA A 117 3.58 -2.79 20.56
C ALA A 117 4.31 -1.49 20.93
N GLU A 118 5.44 -1.16 20.30
CA GLU A 118 6.26 -0.01 20.70
C GLU A 118 6.89 0.73 19.52
N THR A 119 6.07 1.46 18.77
CA THR A 119 6.51 2.74 18.20
C THR A 119 5.44 3.77 18.50
N SER A 120 5.43 4.23 19.76
CA SER A 120 4.80 5.49 20.16
C SER A 120 5.55 6.68 19.53
N LEU A 121 5.65 6.72 18.20
CA LEU A 121 5.66 7.97 17.47
C LEU A 121 4.21 8.29 17.20
N SER A 122 3.53 8.76 18.24
CA SER A 122 2.25 9.44 18.09
C SER A 122 2.34 10.36 16.87
N TYR A 123 1.40 10.24 15.92
CA TYR A 123 1.09 11.29 14.96
C TYR A 123 0.67 12.51 15.79
N LYS A 124 1.64 13.25 16.35
CA LYS A 124 1.36 14.47 17.09
C LYS A 124 0.86 15.44 16.04
N LYS A 125 -0.43 15.73 16.09
CA LYS A 125 -1.12 16.81 15.36
C LYS A 125 -0.41 18.17 15.54
N ASN A 126 0.54 18.27 16.48
CA ASN A 126 1.51 19.35 16.59
C ASN A 126 2.65 19.12 15.61
N HIS A 127 2.63 19.89 14.52
CA HIS A 127 3.60 20.03 13.44
C HIS A 127 5.06 20.33 13.87
N GLU A 128 5.61 19.67 14.89
CA GLU A 128 7.03 19.75 15.23
C GLU A 128 7.84 18.95 14.20
N ALA A 129 8.46 19.72 13.30
CA ALA A 129 9.11 19.34 12.07
C ALA A 129 10.01 18.09 12.16
N ASP A 130 9.64 17.05 11.39
CA ASP A 130 10.59 16.05 10.91
C ASP A 130 11.56 16.72 9.94
N HIS A 131 12.67 17.22 10.45
CA HIS A 131 13.72 17.79 9.62
C HIS A 131 14.46 16.68 8.87
N PHE A 132 14.13 16.53 7.59
CA PHE A 132 14.97 15.79 6.64
C PHE A 132 16.29 16.55 6.47
N ARG A 133 17.40 15.97 6.90
CA ARG A 133 18.75 16.50 6.64
C ARG A 133 19.53 15.44 5.88
N SER A 134 19.72 15.64 4.59
CA SER A 134 20.80 14.99 3.85
C SER A 134 22.11 15.51 4.41
N ASN A 135 22.88 14.69 5.12
CA ASN A 135 24.29 15.00 5.35
C ASN A 135 25.07 14.49 4.13
N GLU A 136 25.93 15.31 3.54
CA GLU A 136 26.77 14.95 2.37
C GLU A 136 27.78 13.82 2.66
N LYS A 137 27.72 13.18 3.84
CA LYS A 137 28.61 12.12 4.27
C LYS A 137 27.81 11.07 5.06
N THR A 138 27.32 10.06 4.33
CA THR A 138 27.07 8.70 4.83
C THR A 138 26.34 8.60 6.17
N SER A 139 25.02 8.81 6.19
CA SER A 139 24.08 8.06 7.04
C SER A 139 22.65 8.53 6.81
N PHE A 140 21.92 7.81 5.95
CA PHE A 140 20.48 7.98 5.81
C PHE A 140 19.78 7.60 7.12
N LYS A 141 18.95 8.50 7.64
CA LYS A 141 17.96 8.17 8.68
C LYS A 141 16.60 8.52 8.13
N ALA A 142 15.74 7.52 7.95
CA ALA A 142 14.31 7.75 7.88
C ALA A 142 13.92 8.56 9.13
N VAL A 143 13.36 9.75 8.95
CA VAL A 143 13.01 10.63 10.07
C VAL A 143 11.71 10.15 10.74
N SER A 144 10.83 9.50 9.96
CA SER A 144 9.68 8.75 10.47
C SER A 144 10.00 7.25 10.52
N ARG A 145 9.88 6.66 11.71
CA ARG A 145 9.89 5.19 11.91
C ARG A 145 8.49 4.57 11.77
N MET A 146 7.48 5.39 11.46
CA MET A 146 6.14 4.91 11.15
C MET A 146 6.14 4.31 9.75
N SER A 147 5.45 3.19 9.60
CA SER A 147 5.10 2.62 8.30
C SER A 147 4.33 3.65 7.48
N ALA A 148 4.75 3.88 6.23
CA ALA A 148 4.04 4.78 5.35
C ALA A 148 2.59 4.30 5.14
N MET A 149 1.66 5.25 5.04
CA MET A 149 0.24 5.01 4.78
C MET A 149 -0.12 5.65 3.43
N ASN A 150 0.48 5.12 2.37
CA ASN A 150 0.24 5.59 1.01
C ASN A 150 0.16 4.42 0.03
N PHE A 151 1.29 3.95 -0.49
CA PHE A 151 1.34 2.81 -1.42
C PHE A 151 2.24 1.72 -0.85
N ARG A 152 1.84 0.46 -1.09
CA ARG A 152 2.72 -0.71 -0.99
C ARG A 152 3.34 -1.01 -2.35
N ILE A 153 4.54 -1.61 -2.39
CA ILE A 153 5.28 -1.90 -3.63
C ILE A 153 6.16 -3.15 -3.48
N TYR A 154 6.25 -3.98 -4.51
CA TYR A 154 7.15 -5.12 -4.57
C TYR A 154 8.42 -4.64 -5.23
N TRP A 155 9.47 -4.44 -4.44
CA TRP A 155 10.68 -3.78 -4.91
C TRP A 155 11.92 -4.64 -4.78
N ASP A 156 12.09 -5.37 -3.67
CA ASP A 156 13.30 -6.14 -3.42
C ASP A 156 13.22 -7.61 -3.86
N GLY A 157 13.97 -8.49 -3.19
CA GLY A 157 14.11 -9.88 -3.59
C GLY A 157 13.22 -10.86 -2.84
N ASP A 158 12.64 -10.47 -1.69
CA ASP A 158 11.72 -11.32 -0.93
C ASP A 158 10.27 -11.15 -1.42
N LEU A 159 9.31 -11.76 -0.72
CA LEU A 159 7.90 -11.80 -1.15
C LEU A 159 7.02 -10.81 -0.37
N GLN A 160 7.63 -10.02 0.51
CA GLN A 160 6.96 -9.02 1.31
C GLN A 160 6.87 -7.71 0.51
N ASP A 161 5.95 -6.87 0.95
CA ASP A 161 5.76 -5.52 0.47
C ASP A 161 6.76 -4.55 1.08
N GLU A 162 7.34 -3.72 0.24
CA GLU A 162 7.92 -2.44 0.61
C GLU A 162 6.86 -1.34 0.64
N LEU A 163 7.23 -0.17 1.16
CA LEU A 163 6.34 0.97 1.28
C LEU A 163 6.89 2.18 0.53
N LEU A 164 6.03 2.83 -0.26
CA LEU A 164 6.32 4.13 -0.85
C LEU A 164 5.96 5.24 0.14
N ALA A 165 7.00 5.81 0.72
CA ALA A 165 6.92 6.91 1.65
C ALA A 165 7.23 8.25 0.98
N ASN A 166 6.86 9.34 1.66
CA ASN A 166 7.00 10.68 1.11
C ASN A 166 7.55 11.62 2.17
N GLY A 167 8.42 12.54 1.75
CA GLY A 167 8.83 13.67 2.58
C GLY A 167 7.71 14.70 2.72
N ARG A 168 8.08 15.93 3.10
CA ARG A 168 7.14 17.01 3.41
C ARG A 168 7.02 18.03 2.26
N PRO A 169 6.06 18.98 2.35
CA PRO A 169 5.93 20.08 1.38
C PRO A 169 7.25 20.82 1.07
N PRO A 170 7.35 21.50 -0.08
CA PRO A 170 6.28 21.72 -1.05
C PRO A 170 6.12 20.63 -2.12
N HIS A 171 7.03 19.67 -2.23
CA HIS A 171 7.02 18.70 -3.34
C HIS A 171 7.01 17.23 -2.91
N PHE A 172 6.88 16.94 -1.61
CA PHE A 172 6.71 15.59 -1.09
C PHE A 172 7.66 14.56 -1.73
N PRO A 173 8.98 14.68 -1.51
CA PRO A 173 9.96 13.85 -2.19
C PRO A 173 9.74 12.35 -1.88
N PRO A 174 9.62 11.48 -2.90
CA PRO A 174 9.35 10.05 -2.70
C PRO A 174 10.58 9.29 -2.24
N TYR A 175 10.41 8.30 -1.36
CA TYR A 175 11.47 7.37 -0.92
C TYR A 175 10.88 6.01 -0.54
N LEU A 176 11.71 4.96 -0.58
CA LEU A 176 11.30 3.60 -0.23
C LEU A 176 11.58 3.30 1.24
N GLN A 177 10.66 2.56 1.86
CA GLN A 177 10.84 1.94 3.17
C GLN A 177 10.64 0.43 3.09
N LYS A 178 11.29 -0.31 3.99
CA LYS A 178 11.03 -1.74 4.24
C LYS A 178 10.79 -1.96 5.72
N TRP A 179 9.91 -2.88 6.06
CA TRP A 179 9.69 -3.30 7.43
C TRP A 179 10.83 -4.23 7.91
N ASN A 180 11.31 -4.04 9.13
CA ASN A 180 12.39 -4.86 9.70
C ASN A 180 11.92 -5.83 10.81
N GLY A 181 10.61 -6.07 10.93
CA GLY A 181 9.98 -6.82 12.01
C GLY A 181 9.59 -5.98 13.24
N LYS A 182 9.96 -4.69 13.26
CA LYS A 182 9.64 -3.77 14.37
C LYS A 182 9.21 -2.38 13.92
N GLU A 183 9.89 -1.82 12.94
CA GLU A 183 9.64 -0.48 12.41
C GLU A 183 9.96 -0.42 10.92
N ALA A 184 9.38 0.56 10.23
CA ALA A 184 9.73 0.83 8.84
C ALA A 184 11.06 1.59 8.79
N VAL A 185 12.02 1.07 8.03
CA VAL A 185 13.34 1.66 7.82
C VAL A 185 13.52 2.04 6.36
N ALA A 186 14.38 3.02 6.07
CA ALA A 186 14.66 3.40 4.68
C ALA A 186 15.28 2.23 3.90
N LEU A 187 14.76 1.95 2.70
CA LEU A 187 15.33 1.03 1.74
C LEU A 187 15.98 1.82 0.59
N PRO A 188 17.31 2.02 0.59
CA PRO A 188 17.96 2.71 -0.52
C PRO A 188 17.99 1.84 -1.79
N LEU A 189 18.05 2.49 -2.94
CA LEU A 189 18.38 1.87 -4.22
C LEU A 189 19.80 1.26 -4.16
N SER A 190 20.14 0.38 -5.11
CA SER A 190 21.45 -0.31 -5.12
C SER A 190 22.67 0.62 -5.18
N ASN A 191 22.48 1.87 -5.62
CA ASN A 191 23.53 2.89 -5.67
C ASN A 191 23.66 3.69 -4.35
N GLY A 192 22.91 3.29 -3.31
CA GLY A 192 22.89 3.94 -2.00
C GLY A 192 22.05 5.21 -1.93
N LYS A 193 21.31 5.59 -2.99
CA LYS A 193 20.43 6.78 -3.02
C LYS A 193 18.96 6.40 -2.88
N GLN A 194 18.10 7.39 -2.67
CA GLN A 194 16.64 7.29 -2.72
C GLN A 194 16.06 7.83 -4.02
N LEU A 195 14.77 7.55 -4.28
CA LEU A 195 14.06 7.96 -5.50
C LEU A 195 14.14 9.48 -5.75
N TYR A 196 13.89 10.31 -4.72
CA TYR A 196 13.94 11.78 -4.84
C TYR A 196 15.33 12.35 -5.17
N GLU A 197 16.40 11.59 -4.97
CA GLU A 197 17.78 12.01 -5.30
C GLU A 197 18.16 11.71 -6.75
N MET A 198 17.23 11.10 -7.50
CA MET A 198 17.40 10.67 -8.88
C MET A 198 16.43 11.42 -9.78
N GLY A 199 16.94 12.02 -10.86
CA GLY A 199 16.11 12.72 -11.86
C GLY A 199 15.24 13.84 -11.29
N ASN A 200 15.60 14.43 -10.15
CA ASN A 200 14.78 15.40 -9.41
C ASN A 200 13.33 14.94 -9.19
N SER A 201 13.13 13.64 -8.99
CA SER A 201 11.82 13.00 -8.89
C SER A 201 11.02 13.54 -7.71
N VAL A 202 9.75 13.85 -7.95
CA VAL A 202 8.81 14.30 -6.91
C VAL A 202 7.43 13.69 -7.12
N SER A 203 6.67 13.60 -6.02
CA SER A 203 5.32 13.05 -6.04
C SER A 203 4.30 14.01 -6.65
N CYS A 204 3.16 13.45 -7.05
CA CYS A 204 1.99 14.17 -7.56
C CYS A 204 1.00 14.51 -6.44
N ASN A 205 -0.01 15.32 -6.77
CA ASN A 205 -1.23 15.48 -5.97
C ASN A 205 -1.03 16.02 -4.54
N TRP A 206 -0.05 16.91 -4.37
CA TRP A 206 0.24 17.60 -3.11
C TRP A 206 0.40 16.60 -1.94
N SER A 207 -0.40 16.74 -0.87
CA SER A 207 -0.31 15.90 0.32
C SER A 207 -0.71 14.45 0.09
N LYS A 208 -1.47 14.13 -0.96
CA LYS A 208 -1.71 12.73 -1.36
C LYS A 208 -0.41 12.07 -1.81
N ALA A 209 0.51 12.84 -2.40
CA ALA A 209 1.90 12.47 -2.63
C ALA A 209 2.05 11.11 -3.35
N THR A 210 1.32 10.94 -4.45
CA THR A 210 1.26 9.68 -5.20
C THR A 210 2.35 9.63 -6.28
N PRO A 211 2.79 8.46 -6.73
CA PRO A 211 3.53 8.37 -7.99
C PRO A 211 2.66 8.84 -9.17
N ASN A 212 3.29 9.08 -10.32
CA ASN A 212 2.57 9.19 -11.59
C ASN A 212 1.90 7.84 -11.94
N LEU A 213 2.63 6.74 -11.68
CA LEU A 213 2.15 5.38 -11.80
C LEU A 213 3.06 4.44 -11.00
N GLN A 214 2.49 3.42 -10.37
CA GLN A 214 3.18 2.21 -9.91
C GLN A 214 2.58 1.00 -10.64
N ALA A 215 3.40 0.19 -11.29
CA ALA A 215 2.97 -1.05 -11.94
C ALA A 215 4.16 -1.95 -12.29
N ASP A 216 3.99 -3.26 -12.34
CA ASP A 216 4.84 -4.16 -13.13
C ASP A 216 4.63 -3.82 -14.62
N LEU A 217 5.54 -3.05 -15.20
CA LEU A 217 5.45 -2.60 -16.59
C LEU A 217 6.31 -3.46 -17.51
N PHE A 218 7.44 -3.93 -16.99
CA PHE A 218 8.40 -4.74 -17.72
C PHE A 218 9.39 -5.44 -16.78
N GLY A 219 10.07 -6.46 -17.29
CA GLY A 219 11.06 -7.20 -16.50
C GLY A 219 10.45 -8.45 -15.89
N ASP A 220 10.67 -8.66 -14.59
CA ASP A 220 9.99 -9.69 -13.83
C ASP A 220 8.85 -9.10 -13.00
N TRP A 221 8.39 -9.81 -11.98
CA TRP A 221 7.15 -9.52 -11.26
C TRP A 221 7.18 -8.29 -10.35
N ARG A 222 8.34 -7.64 -10.19
CA ARG A 222 8.44 -6.46 -9.31
C ARG A 222 8.00 -5.21 -10.04
N GLU A 223 7.63 -4.22 -9.25
CA GLU A 223 6.90 -3.08 -9.77
C GLU A 223 7.83 -1.92 -10.06
N GLU A 224 7.67 -1.36 -11.26
CA GLU A 224 8.21 -0.05 -11.57
C GLU A 224 7.42 1.06 -10.89
N VAL A 225 8.10 2.16 -10.62
CA VAL A 225 7.46 3.40 -10.18
C VAL A 225 7.89 4.58 -11.04
N ILE A 226 6.93 5.42 -11.40
CA ILE A 226 7.11 6.59 -12.27
C ILE A 226 6.89 7.87 -11.46
N TYR A 227 7.83 8.80 -11.58
CA TYR A 227 7.71 10.16 -11.03
C TYR A 227 8.09 11.20 -12.09
N TRP A 228 7.54 12.39 -11.99
CA TRP A 228 7.91 13.51 -12.84
C TRP A 228 9.14 14.25 -12.29
N ASP A 229 9.93 14.84 -13.19
CA ASP A 229 11.08 15.68 -12.82
C ASP A 229 10.59 17.10 -12.46
N LYS A 230 10.81 17.55 -11.22
CA LYS A 230 10.37 18.89 -10.78
C LYS A 230 11.06 20.05 -11.51
N SER A 231 12.22 19.81 -12.11
CA SER A 231 12.99 20.78 -12.88
C SER A 231 12.56 20.86 -14.35
N ASP A 232 11.94 19.80 -14.87
CA ASP A 232 11.28 19.78 -16.18
C ASP A 232 10.10 18.80 -16.18
N ALA A 233 8.89 19.36 -16.09
CA ALA A 233 7.65 18.59 -16.05
C ALA A 233 7.34 17.80 -17.35
N SER A 234 8.16 17.95 -18.39
CA SER A 234 8.07 17.16 -19.62
C SER A 234 8.81 15.82 -19.53
N HIS A 235 9.57 15.57 -18.46
CA HIS A 235 10.31 14.34 -18.24
C HIS A 235 9.68 13.47 -17.16
N LEU A 236 9.61 12.16 -17.44
CA LEU A 236 9.23 11.13 -16.50
C LEU A 236 10.45 10.26 -16.19
N ASN A 237 10.69 10.03 -14.91
CA ASN A 237 11.68 9.08 -14.42
C ASN A 237 10.99 7.77 -14.10
N ILE A 238 11.39 6.70 -14.79
CA ILE A 238 10.90 5.34 -14.56
C ILE A 238 11.98 4.60 -13.79
N PHE A 239 11.62 4.09 -12.61
CA PHE A 239 12.49 3.31 -11.75
C PHE A 239 12.09 1.85 -11.80
N THR A 240 13.06 0.97 -12.04
CA THR A 240 12.94 -0.49 -11.92
C THR A 240 14.00 -1.00 -10.94
N THR A 241 13.73 -2.11 -10.29
CA THR A 241 14.67 -2.74 -9.35
C THR A 241 15.76 -3.53 -10.06
N ASN A 242 16.92 -3.61 -9.44
CA ASN A 242 18.02 -4.48 -9.86
C ASN A 242 18.50 -5.40 -8.73
N ILE A 243 17.74 -5.46 -7.63
CA ILE A 243 17.98 -6.39 -6.53
C ILE A 243 17.63 -7.79 -7.06
N PRO A 244 18.48 -8.82 -6.96
CA PRO A 244 18.09 -10.16 -7.41
C PRO A 244 16.99 -10.77 -6.53
N THR A 245 16.11 -11.57 -7.13
CA THR A 245 15.13 -12.41 -6.42
C THR A 245 15.35 -13.89 -6.73
N ASP A 246 15.03 -14.75 -5.76
CA ASP A 246 15.02 -16.21 -5.93
C ASP A 246 13.63 -16.74 -6.30
N TYR A 247 12.68 -15.85 -6.61
CA TYR A 247 11.30 -16.19 -6.90
C TYR A 247 10.92 -15.84 -8.33
N ARG A 248 10.14 -16.72 -8.95
CA ARG A 248 9.49 -16.52 -10.23
C ARG A 248 7.99 -16.42 -10.00
N VAL A 249 7.40 -15.37 -10.54
CA VAL A 249 5.97 -15.11 -10.53
C VAL A 249 5.62 -14.66 -11.96
N PRO A 250 4.48 -15.08 -12.54
CA PRO A 250 3.97 -14.44 -13.74
C PRO A 250 3.89 -12.93 -13.56
N THR A 251 4.03 -12.16 -14.66
CA THR A 251 3.82 -10.70 -14.59
C THR A 251 2.52 -10.39 -13.86
N LEU A 252 2.56 -9.44 -12.93
CA LEU A 252 1.41 -9.06 -12.12
C LEU A 252 0.30 -8.47 -13.00
N MET A 253 0.65 -7.93 -14.17
CA MET A 253 -0.33 -7.46 -15.16
C MET A 253 -1.18 -8.58 -15.79
N HIS A 254 -0.88 -9.84 -15.54
CA HIS A 254 -1.74 -10.98 -15.86
C HIS A 254 -2.62 -11.45 -14.68
N ASP A 255 -2.43 -10.91 -13.48
CA ASP A 255 -3.43 -11.01 -12.43
C ASP A 255 -4.54 -10.00 -12.69
N HIS A 256 -5.79 -10.48 -12.68
CA HIS A 256 -6.93 -9.66 -13.08
C HIS A 256 -7.19 -8.51 -12.10
N ILE A 257 -7.12 -8.78 -10.79
CA ILE A 257 -7.34 -7.75 -9.76
C ILE A 257 -6.24 -6.70 -9.79
N TYR A 258 -4.98 -7.11 -9.95
CA TYR A 258 -3.85 -6.20 -10.10
C TYR A 258 -3.96 -5.35 -11.36
N ARG A 259 -4.25 -5.97 -12.50
CA ARG A 259 -4.38 -5.28 -13.79
C ARG A 259 -5.50 -4.25 -13.78
N MET A 260 -6.62 -4.57 -13.13
CA MET A 260 -7.70 -3.62 -12.88
C MET A 260 -7.27 -2.54 -11.89
N GLY A 261 -6.53 -2.92 -10.83
CA GLY A 261 -5.79 -2.04 -9.92
C GLY A 261 -5.07 -0.90 -10.62
N VAL A 262 -4.19 -1.28 -11.55
CA VAL A 262 -3.42 -0.34 -12.37
C VAL A 262 -4.33 0.52 -13.26
N ALA A 263 -5.43 -0.03 -13.78
CA ALA A 263 -6.36 0.72 -14.64
C ALA A 263 -7.11 1.83 -13.89
N TRP A 264 -7.50 1.62 -12.64
CA TRP A 264 -8.21 2.64 -11.85
C TRP A 264 -7.28 3.47 -10.95
N GLN A 265 -5.98 3.19 -10.91
CA GLN A 265 -5.02 3.88 -10.03
C GLN A 265 -5.07 5.42 -10.13
N ASN A 266 -5.42 5.99 -11.29
CA ASN A 266 -5.51 7.44 -11.49
C ASN A 266 -6.82 8.08 -10.98
N VAL A 267 -7.78 7.30 -10.48
CA VAL A 267 -9.14 7.73 -10.18
C VAL A 267 -9.25 8.19 -8.71
N GLY A 268 -9.92 9.33 -8.49
CA GLY A 268 -10.17 9.86 -7.15
C GLY A 268 -8.87 10.16 -6.39
N TYR A 269 -8.73 9.61 -5.18
CA TYR A 269 -7.45 9.54 -4.48
C TYR A 269 -6.80 8.20 -4.80
N ASN A 270 -5.71 8.23 -5.57
CA ASN A 270 -5.00 7.04 -6.05
C ASN A 270 -4.73 6.05 -4.91
N GLN A 271 -5.01 4.77 -5.12
CA GLN A 271 -4.69 3.67 -4.19
C GLN A 271 -3.74 2.67 -4.87
N PRO A 272 -2.93 1.91 -4.11
CA PRO A 272 -2.03 0.92 -4.68
C PRO A 272 -2.79 -0.26 -5.31
N PRO A 273 -2.25 -0.88 -6.38
CA PRO A 273 -2.77 -2.13 -6.90
C PRO A 273 -2.44 -3.29 -5.95
N HIS A 274 -3.32 -4.30 -5.94
CA HIS A 274 -3.21 -5.53 -5.15
C HIS A 274 -3.42 -6.75 -6.02
N LEU A 275 -2.93 -7.91 -5.56
CA LEU A 275 -3.14 -9.18 -6.24
C LEU A 275 -4.45 -9.83 -5.79
N GLY A 276 -5.05 -10.61 -6.68
CA GLY A 276 -6.20 -11.47 -6.38
C GLY A 276 -5.84 -12.76 -5.63
N TYR A 277 -4.57 -12.92 -5.25
CA TYR A 277 -4.05 -14.08 -4.54
C TYR A 277 -2.94 -13.65 -3.57
N TYR A 278 -2.72 -14.44 -2.53
CA TYR A 278 -1.61 -14.23 -1.61
C TYR A 278 -0.26 -14.64 -2.23
N LEU A 279 0.59 -13.66 -2.54
CA LEU A 279 1.82 -13.87 -3.31
C LEU A 279 2.73 -14.98 -2.77
N PRO A 280 2.99 -15.11 -1.45
CA PRO A 280 3.86 -16.15 -0.92
C PRO A 280 3.44 -17.59 -1.20
N ASP A 281 2.15 -17.85 -1.43
CA ASP A 281 1.64 -19.19 -1.75
C ASP A 281 1.77 -19.54 -3.23
N HIS A 282 1.91 -18.52 -4.09
CA HIS A 282 1.90 -18.65 -5.54
C HIS A 282 3.29 -18.51 -6.16
N ALA A 283 4.24 -17.89 -5.46
CA ALA A 283 5.58 -17.67 -5.97
C ALA A 283 6.37 -18.98 -6.08
N GLU A 284 6.99 -19.20 -7.24
CA GLU A 284 7.84 -20.37 -7.47
C GLU A 284 9.28 -20.06 -7.07
N LYS A 285 9.83 -20.81 -6.11
CA LYS A 285 11.25 -20.68 -5.76
C LYS A 285 12.13 -21.31 -6.85
N ILE A 286 13.05 -20.51 -7.40
CA ILE A 286 14.02 -20.96 -8.41
C ILE A 286 15.01 -21.92 -7.75
N GLN A 287 15.03 -23.17 -8.20
CA GLN A 287 16.08 -24.11 -7.81
C GLN A 287 17.36 -23.74 -8.58
N LYS A 288 18.40 -23.34 -7.85
CA LYS A 288 19.75 -23.07 -8.40
C LYS A 288 20.57 -24.34 -8.50
#